data_AF-A0A830CPM8-F1
#
_entry.id   AF-A0A830CPM8-F1
#
_cell.length_a   1.000
_cell.length_b   1.000
_cell.length_c   1.000
_cell.angle_alpha   90.00
_cell.angle_beta   90.00
_cell.angle_gamma   90.00
#
_symmetry.space_group_name_H-M   'P 1'
#
loop_
_entity.id
_entity.type
_entity.pdbx_description
1 polymer ?
#
loop_
_entity_poly.entity_id
_entity_poly.type
_entity_poly.pdbx_seq_one_letter_code
_entity_poly.pdbx_strand_id
1 'polypeptide(L)' 'MRITRVGPLPAMWIIQKAGLFGRSIDVSGFGNYDELRSEIERMFGLGGLLNELRSGWKLVYVDFENDVLLVGG' A
#
# COMPACT_ATOMS: atom_id res chain seq x y z
N MET A 1 2.72 7.04 1.82
CA MET A 1 1.51 6.24 2.08
C MET A 1 1.91 5.01 2.85
N ARG A 2 1.20 4.66 3.93
CA ARG A 2 1.57 3.57 4.83
C ARG A 2 0.68 2.35 4.58
N ILE A 3 1.30 1.21 4.36
CA ILE A 3 0.68 -0.12 4.38
C ILE A 3 0.98 -0.74 5.73
N THR A 4 0.00 -1.40 6.32
CA THR A 4 0.15 -2.13 7.58
C THR A 4 -0.61 -3.44 7.46
N ARG A 5 0.05 -4.55 7.74
CA ARG A 5 -0.62 -5.85 7.79
C ARG A 5 -1.59 -5.89 8.97
N VAL A 6 -2.79 -6.46 8.78
CA VAL A 6 -3.79 -6.56 9.85
C VAL A 6 -4.00 -7.99 10.29
N GLY A 7 -3.70 -8.25 11.56
CA GLY A 7 -4.04 -9.51 12.21
C GLY A 7 -3.25 -10.72 11.68
N PRO A 8 -3.67 -11.94 12.05
CA PRO A 8 -2.98 -13.16 11.65
C PRO A 8 -3.11 -13.45 10.15
N LEU A 9 -4.10 -12.84 9.47
CA LEU A 9 -4.37 -13.07 8.06
C LEU A 9 -3.23 -12.50 7.20
N PRO A 10 -2.50 -13.34 6.44
CA PRO A 10 -1.37 -12.88 5.65
C PRO A 10 -1.78 -11.96 4.49
N ALA A 11 -3.03 -12.07 4.04
CA ALA A 11 -3.53 -11.39 2.85
C ALA A 11 -4.30 -10.09 3.13
N MET A 12 -4.69 -9.78 4.37
CA MET A 12 -5.47 -8.57 4.66
C MET A 12 -4.57 -7.43 5.13
N TRP A 13 -4.48 -6.38 4.31
CA TRP A 13 -3.65 -5.20 4.59
C TRP A 13 -4.54 -3.97 4.80
N ILE A 14 -4.16 -3.11 5.75
CA ILE A 14 -4.70 -1.75 5.89
C ILE A 14 -3.76 -0.79 5.19
N ILE A 15 -4.33 0.02 4.32
CA ILE A 15 -3.66 1.08 3.60
C ILE A 15 -4.11 2.42 4.20
N GLN A 16 -3.15 3.26 4.58
CA GLN A 16 -3.37 4.54 5.23
C GLN A 16 -2.65 5.66 4.47
N LYS A 17 -3.38 6.74 4.20
CA LYS A 17 -2.85 8.00 3.71
C LYS A 17 -3.06 9.06 4.77
N ALA A 18 -2.03 9.87 5.04
CA ALA A 18 -2.12 10.94 6.02
C ALA A 18 -3.33 11.85 5.72
N GLY A 19 -4.13 12.12 6.76
CA GLY A 19 -5.36 12.91 6.65
C GLY A 19 -6.57 12.16 6.05
N LEU A 20 -6.50 10.84 5.84
CA LEU A 20 -7.61 10.02 5.35
C LEU A 20 -7.78 8.77 6.23
N PHE A 21 -9.00 8.22 6.25
CA PHE A 21 -9.29 6.95 6.90
C PHE A 21 -8.57 5.79 6.20
N GLY A 22 -8.12 4.82 6.99
CA GLY A 22 -7.53 3.59 6.47
C GLY A 22 -8.55 2.75 5.69
N ARG A 23 -8.11 2.11 4.61
CA ARG A 23 -8.90 1.15 3.83
C ARG A 23 -8.28 -0.24 3.92
N SER A 24 -9.10 -1.27 4.10
CA SER A 24 -8.65 -2.65 4.05
C SER A 24 -8.68 -3.19 2.63
N ILE A 25 -7.66 -3.96 2.25
CA ILE A 25 -7.55 -4.62 0.95
C ILE A 25 -7.06 -6.05 1.15
N ASP A 26 -7.64 -6.98 0.38
CA ASP A 26 -7.16 -8.36 0.29
C ASP A 26 -6.11 -8.45 -0.82
N VAL A 27 -4.85 -8.64 -0.44
CA VAL A 27 -3.73 -8.69 -1.38
C VAL A 27 -3.56 -10.06 -2.06
N SER A 28 -4.26 -11.11 -1.61
CA SER A 28 -4.18 -12.42 -2.25
C SER A 28 -4.77 -12.44 -3.66
N GLY A 29 -5.59 -11.46 -3.99
CA GLY A 29 -6.23 -11.32 -5.29
C GLY A 29 -5.36 -10.68 -6.38
N PHE A 30 -4.15 -10.19 -6.07
CA PHE A 30 -3.28 -9.55 -7.06
C PHE A 30 -2.14 -10.47 -7.49
N GLY A 31 -1.93 -10.56 -8.80
CA GLY A 31 -0.88 -11.41 -9.37
C GLY A 31 0.50 -10.75 -9.37
N ASN A 32 0.56 -9.42 -9.25
CA ASN A 32 1.80 -8.66 -9.27
C ASN A 32 1.67 -7.34 -8.48
N TYR A 33 2.81 -6.70 -8.23
CA TYR A 33 2.86 -5.43 -7.48
C TYR A 33 2.24 -4.25 -8.24
N ASP A 34 2.22 -4.27 -9.57
CA ASP A 34 1.71 -3.15 -10.38
C ASP A 34 0.17 -3.09 -10.35
N GLU A 35 -0.49 -4.26 -10.34
CA GLU A 35 -1.93 -4.37 -10.08
C GLU A 35 -2.28 -3.86 -8.68
N LEU A 36 -1.53 -4.28 -7.67
CA LEU A 36 -1.72 -3.80 -6.30
C LEU A 36 -1.54 -2.28 -6.21
N ARG A 37 -0.48 -1.73 -6.81
CA ARG A 37 -0.24 -0.28 -6.84
C ARG A 37 -1.37 0.46 -7.54
N SER A 38 -1.80 -0.02 -8.70
CA SER A 38 -2.89 0.59 -9.48
C SER A 38 -4.20 0.61 -8.69
N GLU A 39 -4.51 -0.47 -7.96
CA GLU A 39 -5.70 -0.53 -7.12
C GLU A 39 -5.59 0.44 -5.92
N ILE A 40 -4.41 0.54 -5.29
CA ILE A 40 -4.14 1.51 -4.24
C ILE A 40 -4.27 2.95 -4.77
N GLU A 41 -3.76 3.23 -5.96
CA GLU A 41 -3.93 4.53 -6.61
C GLU A 41 -5.41 4.86 -6.82
N ARG A 42 -6.19 3.88 -7.30
CA ARG A 42 -7.63 4.02 -7.49
C ARG A 42 -8.36 4.29 -6.17
N MET A 43 -8.01 3.58 -5.08
CA MET A 43 -8.63 3.74 -3.77
C MET A 43 -8.45 5.14 -3.16
N PHE A 44 -7.35 5.82 -3.49
CA PHE A 44 -6.96 7.10 -2.91
C PHE A 44 -6.93 8.26 -3.92
N GLY A 45 -7.32 8.03 -5.17
CA GLY A 45 -7.32 9.03 -6.24
C GLY A 45 -5.92 9.51 -6.63
N LEU A 46 -4.91 8.63 -6.58
CA LEU A 46 -3.50 8.94 -6.85
C LEU A 46 -3.06 8.57 -8.28
N GLY A 47 -3.98 8.43 -9.24
CA GLY A 47 -3.74 7.81 -10.55
C GLY A 47 -2.37 8.07 -11.19
N GLY A 48 -1.53 7.03 -11.27
CA GLY A 48 -0.18 7.02 -11.83
C GLY A 48 0.94 7.49 -10.89
N LEU A 49 0.62 8.13 -9.76
CA LEU A 49 1.61 8.75 -8.88
C LEU A 49 2.40 7.73 -8.06
N LEU A 50 1.87 6.56 -7.72
CA LEU A 50 2.64 5.53 -7.01
C LEU A 50 3.60 4.78 -7.95
N ASN A 51 3.31 4.76 -9.25
CA ASN A 51 4.18 4.16 -10.27
C ASN A 51 5.23 5.14 -10.81
N GLU A 52 5.05 6.45 -10.65
CA GLU A 52 5.98 7.44 -11.15
C GLU A 52 7.10 7.77 -10.15
N LEU A 53 8.35 7.47 -10.50
CA LEU A 53 9.54 7.74 -9.67
C LEU A 53 9.70 9.22 -9.27
N ARG A 54 9.15 10.15 -10.05
CA ARG A 54 9.26 11.60 -9.84
C ARG A 54 8.12 12.21 -9.04
N SER A 55 7.07 11.44 -8.76
CA SER A 55 5.87 11.96 -8.06
C SER A 55 6.14 12.35 -6.60
N GLY A 56 7.26 11.87 -6.03
CA GLY A 56 7.58 11.99 -4.61
C GLY A 56 6.75 11.08 -3.71
N TRP A 57 5.77 10.35 -4.26
CA TRP A 57 4.97 9.40 -3.50
C TRP A 57 5.77 8.12 -3.26
N LYS A 58 5.81 7.71 -1.99
CA LYS A 58 6.43 6.45 -1.57
C LYS A 58 5.41 5.58 -0.88
N LEU A 59 5.40 4.31 -1.28
CA LEU A 59 4.68 3.25 -0.62
C LEU A 59 5.61 2.60 0.41
N VAL A 60 5.22 2.65 1.68
CA VAL A 60 5.97 2.01 2.77
C VAL A 60 5.12 0.94 3.42
N TYR A 61 5.74 -0.15 3.80
CA TYR A 61 5.16 -1.25 4.54
C TYR A 61 5.67 -1.18 5.98
N VAL A 62 4.78 -1.42 6.95
CA VAL A 62 5.16 -1.58 8.34
C VAL A 62 4.92 -3.02 8.76
N ASP A 63 6.00 -3.66 9.22
CA ASP A 63 5.97 -5.05 9.63
C ASP A 63 5.46 -5.24 11.07
N PHE A 64 5.61 -6.45 11.60
CA PHE A 64 5.17 -6.80 12.95
C PHE A 64 6.09 -6.25 14.05
N GLU A 65 7.33 -5.89 13.72
CA GLU A 65 8.30 -5.23 14.62
C GLU A 65 8.14 -3.70 14.59
N ASN A 66 7.19 -3.22 13.79
CA ASN A 66 6.90 -1.81 13.55
C ASN A 66 8.01 -1.07 12.77
N ASP A 67 8.84 -1.82 12.04
CA ASP A 67 9.85 -1.29 11.14
C ASP A 67 9.23 -0.82 9.82
N VAL A 68 9.73 0.31 9.31
CA VAL A 68 9.25 0.92 8.07
C VAL A 68 10.13 0.48 6.91
N LEU A 69 9.56 -0.33 6.02
CA LEU A 69 10.21 -0.87 4.82
C LEU A 69 9.67 -0.21 3.55
N LEU A 70 10.51 0.05 2.56
CA LEU A 70 10.07 0.57 1.27
C LEU A 70 9.55 -0.57 0.39
N VAL A 71 8.37 -0.41 -0.22
CA VAL A 71 7.75 -1.46 -1.03
C VAL A 71 8.32 -1.47 -2.45
N GLY A 72 8.96 -2.58 -2.84
CA GLY A 72 9.50 -2.79 -4.19
C GLY A 72 10.81 -2.05 -4.47
N GLY A 73 11.64 -1.86 -3.44
CA GLY A 73 13.05 -1.50 -3.61
C GLY A 73 13.90 -2.66 -4.12
#